data_AF-A0A8J7XNU3-F1
#
_entry.id   AF-A0A8J7XNU3-F1
#
_cell.length_a   1.000
_cell.length_b   1.000
_cell.length_c   1.000
_cell.angle_alpha   90.00
_cell.angle_beta   90.00
_cell.angle_gamma   90.00
#
_symmetry.space_group_name_H-M   'P 1'
#
loop_
_entity.id
_entity.type
_entity.pdbx_description
1 polymer ?
#
loop_
_entity_poly.entity_id
_entity_poly.type
_entity_poly.pdbx_seq_one_letter_code
_entity_poly.pdbx_strand_id
1 'polypeptide(L)'
;MWMIPMESYTPSRAYFNRNERLLRKLVRTHEFLQSGKGSFQRAVKQKEYLDSLTSYSSEDLLILFAFHVLGKAPKCKVFEYLHEDIDDHEIVFSHISNLVTKGLITGKKGLQLTEEGKNVVTNALTITRDFTSIFKELTTDRFSEFLKEIDSNVTHVIKPDGRKDEFHIGSIMESLVFTDMGWRNVSDILDRVAEELENVDFASSDELTSFVQEYLEEEYPLSNIPFRYDYFINSRNYIFLKDEKVVSLSRHYIEEDLTQFIPPFLEMTARQKSQLSNMVYEGVRLLTIPLVKELYEQERIVVEKELFSKIEEFLVFKAVPLLKKVQNKSEEEVVPILREILEEARTNAGLSVELLDRKDTDFIKYYILAMDSLTEGISVGLKRVPFFNVFGRLTQLARDAKDPSTTMQFFSVKDPGRFLRRLNSTFRRSVSLLDQWRSLYRKYHEEPVLDQYGSAWRNHLRDVTALIDTSLCALNR
;
A
#
# COMPACT_ATOMS: atom_id res chain seq x y z
N MET A 1 8.23 10.62 -51.93
CA MET A 1 7.77 11.94 -51.46
C MET A 1 6.46 11.74 -50.71
N TRP A 2 6.48 11.42 -49.42
CA TRP A 2 5.32 11.59 -48.52
C TRP A 2 5.84 11.99 -47.14
N MET A 3 5.46 13.20 -46.75
CA MET A 3 5.74 13.90 -45.49
C MET A 3 4.99 13.26 -44.31
N ILE A 4 5.67 13.15 -43.17
CA ILE A 4 5.08 13.18 -41.82
C ILE A 4 4.92 14.70 -41.49
N PRO A 5 3.82 15.23 -40.90
CA PRO A 5 3.47 14.97 -39.48
C PRO A 5 2.02 15.20 -39.01
N MET A 6 1.61 14.50 -37.94
CA MET A 6 1.38 15.11 -36.62
C MET A 6 1.00 14.04 -35.59
N GLU A 7 1.79 14.05 -34.51
CA GLU A 7 1.49 13.54 -33.19
C GLU A 7 0.09 14.00 -32.74
N SER A 8 -0.79 13.06 -32.39
CA SER A 8 -1.80 13.30 -31.36
C SER A 8 -1.30 12.61 -30.12
N TYR A 9 -0.69 13.42 -29.24
CA TYR A 9 -0.31 13.10 -27.88
C TYR A 9 -1.49 12.39 -27.18
N THR A 10 -1.53 11.05 -27.18
CA THR A 10 -2.40 10.31 -26.27
C THR A 10 -1.76 10.51 -24.91
N PRO A 11 -2.35 11.32 -24.01
CA PRO A 11 -1.72 11.53 -22.72
C PRO A 11 -1.57 10.18 -22.04
N SER A 12 -0.39 9.91 -21.45
CA SER A 12 -0.15 8.63 -20.77
C SER A 12 -1.27 8.35 -19.77
N ARG A 13 -1.57 7.09 -19.47
CA ARG A 13 -2.57 6.74 -18.44
C ARG A 13 -2.30 7.40 -17.08
N ALA A 14 -1.03 7.67 -16.78
CA ALA A 14 -0.64 8.46 -15.61
C ALA A 14 -1.16 9.91 -15.66
N TYR A 15 -1.25 10.52 -16.84
CA TYR A 15 -1.87 11.83 -17.06
C TYR A 15 -3.39 11.79 -16.84
N PHE A 16 -4.08 10.78 -17.36
CA PHE A 16 -5.53 10.62 -17.10
C PHE A 16 -5.83 10.34 -15.63
N ASN A 17 -5.12 9.40 -14.99
CA ASN A 17 -5.27 9.12 -13.56
C ASN A 17 -4.91 10.34 -12.69
N ARG A 18 -3.93 11.15 -13.11
CA ARG A 18 -3.59 12.41 -12.44
C ARG A 18 -4.74 13.41 -12.57
N ASN A 19 -5.33 13.55 -13.75
CA ASN A 19 -6.43 14.48 -13.99
C ASN A 19 -7.71 14.05 -13.30
N GLU A 20 -8.03 12.74 -13.28
CA GLU A 20 -9.14 12.19 -12.52
C GLU A 20 -8.98 12.44 -11.02
N ARG A 21 -7.76 12.25 -10.47
CA ARG A 21 -7.47 12.61 -9.07
C ARG A 21 -7.62 14.10 -8.81
N LEU A 22 -7.21 14.95 -9.75
CA LEU A 22 -7.37 16.41 -9.63
C LEU A 22 -8.85 16.81 -9.68
N LEU A 23 -9.62 16.19 -10.55
CA LEU A 23 -11.07 16.38 -10.69
C LEU A 23 -11.81 15.97 -9.41
N ARG A 24 -11.54 14.78 -8.87
CA ARG A 24 -12.15 14.34 -7.59
C ARG A 24 -11.74 15.22 -6.42
N LYS A 25 -10.50 15.72 -6.40
CA LYS A 25 -10.04 16.68 -5.39
C LYS A 25 -10.75 18.02 -5.52
N LEU A 26 -10.93 18.50 -6.76
CA LEU A 26 -11.63 19.74 -7.04
C LEU A 26 -13.08 19.69 -6.53
N VAL A 27 -13.81 18.62 -6.84
CA VAL A 27 -15.19 18.41 -6.36
C VAL A 27 -15.24 18.41 -4.83
N ARG A 28 -14.42 17.59 -4.17
CA ARG A 28 -14.38 17.52 -2.70
C ARG A 28 -14.02 18.86 -2.05
N THR A 29 -13.04 19.58 -2.61
CA THR A 29 -12.66 20.90 -2.13
C THR A 29 -13.82 21.89 -2.31
N HIS A 30 -14.51 21.84 -3.45
CA HIS A 30 -15.66 22.72 -3.72
C HIS A 30 -16.84 22.44 -2.79
N GLU A 31 -17.25 21.18 -2.63
CA GLU A 31 -18.30 20.75 -1.71
C GLU A 31 -17.99 21.19 -0.27
N PHE A 32 -16.74 21.00 0.15
CA PHE A 32 -16.29 21.41 1.48
C PHE A 32 -16.38 22.94 1.67
N LEU A 33 -15.98 23.72 0.66
CA LEU A 33 -16.08 25.18 0.68
C LEU A 33 -17.54 25.66 0.72
N GLN A 34 -18.45 25.03 -0.02
CA GLN A 34 -19.88 25.35 -0.01
C GLN A 34 -20.58 24.96 1.31
N SER A 35 -20.13 23.89 1.98
CA SER A 35 -20.79 23.35 3.18
C SER A 35 -20.77 24.27 4.42
N GLY A 36 -19.93 25.32 4.45
CA GLY A 36 -19.96 26.33 5.51
C GLY A 36 -19.47 25.89 6.90
N LYS A 37 -19.00 24.65 7.08
CA LYS A 37 -18.68 24.10 8.41
C LYS A 37 -17.21 24.31 8.81
N GLY A 38 -16.98 24.93 9.97
CA GLY A 38 -15.77 24.75 10.80
C GLY A 38 -14.70 25.87 10.81
N SER A 39 -13.82 25.80 11.82
CA SER A 39 -12.63 26.64 12.04
C SER A 39 -11.67 26.67 10.84
N PHE A 40 -11.69 25.62 10.02
CA PHE A 40 -10.93 25.48 8.78
C PHE A 40 -11.31 26.54 7.72
N GLN A 41 -12.59 26.93 7.64
CA GLN A 41 -13.03 27.97 6.70
C GLN A 41 -12.40 29.34 7.03
N ARG A 42 -12.06 29.61 8.30
CA ARG A 42 -11.37 30.86 8.71
C ARG A 42 -9.92 30.90 8.24
N ALA A 43 -9.24 29.76 8.20
CA ALA A 43 -7.86 29.65 7.70
C ALA A 43 -7.79 29.85 6.17
N VAL A 44 -8.81 29.39 5.43
CA VAL A 44 -8.88 29.55 3.97
C VAL A 44 -9.43 30.94 3.57
N LYS A 45 -10.31 31.56 4.38
CA LYS A 45 -10.91 32.89 4.14
C LYS A 45 -9.93 34.07 4.08
N GLN A 46 -8.65 33.88 4.42
CA GLN A 46 -7.63 34.92 4.28
C GLN A 46 -7.14 35.13 2.84
N LYS A 47 -7.61 34.35 1.86
CA LYS A 47 -7.28 34.53 0.44
C LYS A 47 -8.50 35.01 -0.35
N GLU A 48 -8.41 36.21 -0.95
CA GLU A 48 -9.45 36.94 -1.72
C GLU A 48 -10.06 36.19 -2.94
N TYR A 49 -9.62 34.95 -3.24
CA TYR A 49 -10.02 34.22 -4.44
C TYR A 49 -11.22 33.28 -4.24
N LEU A 50 -11.74 33.13 -3.02
CA LEU A 50 -12.81 32.18 -2.66
C LEU A 50 -14.18 32.51 -3.28
N ASP A 51 -14.53 33.80 -3.36
CA ASP A 51 -15.84 34.23 -3.87
C ASP A 51 -16.00 33.95 -5.37
N SER A 52 -14.88 33.80 -6.09
CA SER A 52 -14.89 33.47 -7.52
C SER A 52 -15.30 32.02 -7.79
N LEU A 53 -14.96 31.08 -6.90
CA LEU A 53 -15.19 29.64 -7.09
C LEU A 53 -16.59 29.21 -6.65
N THR A 54 -17.11 29.77 -5.56
CA THR A 54 -18.44 29.47 -5.02
C THR A 54 -19.58 29.98 -5.89
N SER A 55 -19.28 30.87 -6.86
CA SER A 55 -20.22 31.37 -7.86
C SER A 55 -20.58 30.37 -8.96
N TYR A 56 -19.87 29.22 -9.00
CA TYR A 56 -20.09 28.14 -9.96
C TYR A 56 -20.57 26.87 -9.25
N SER A 57 -21.36 26.05 -9.95
CA SER A 57 -21.73 24.71 -9.48
C SER A 57 -20.56 23.73 -9.63
N SER A 58 -20.60 22.61 -8.90
CA SER A 58 -19.59 21.54 -9.05
C SER A 58 -19.56 21.05 -10.51
N GLU A 59 -20.73 20.93 -11.12
CA GLU A 59 -20.96 20.50 -12.50
C GLU A 59 -20.37 21.49 -13.51
N ASP A 60 -20.51 22.80 -13.28
CA ASP A 60 -19.88 23.84 -14.10
C ASP A 60 -18.34 23.72 -14.08
N LEU A 61 -17.76 23.51 -12.89
CA LEU A 61 -16.32 23.36 -12.72
C LEU A 61 -15.79 22.07 -13.37
N LEU A 62 -16.55 20.97 -13.27
CA LEU A 62 -16.25 19.71 -13.94
C LEU A 62 -16.22 19.86 -15.47
N ILE A 63 -17.20 20.55 -16.04
CA ILE A 63 -17.28 20.80 -17.48
C ILE A 63 -16.14 21.70 -17.95
N LEU A 64 -15.83 22.77 -17.22
CA LEU A 64 -14.70 23.64 -17.55
C LEU A 64 -13.36 22.87 -17.48
N PHE A 65 -13.17 22.02 -16.46
CA PHE A 65 -11.99 21.18 -16.35
C PHE A 65 -11.90 20.13 -17.47
N ALA A 66 -13.02 19.53 -17.88
CA ALA A 66 -13.06 18.61 -19.01
C ALA A 66 -12.60 19.29 -20.31
N PHE A 67 -13.03 20.52 -20.59
CA PHE A 67 -12.53 21.28 -21.73
C PHE A 67 -11.06 21.70 -21.58
N HIS A 68 -10.57 21.94 -20.36
CA HIS A 68 -9.16 22.20 -20.12
C HIS A 68 -8.28 21.00 -20.51
N VAL A 69 -8.73 19.78 -20.19
CA VAL A 69 -8.01 18.53 -20.48
C VAL A 69 -8.16 18.10 -21.94
N LEU A 70 -9.37 18.16 -22.48
CA LEU A 70 -9.68 17.69 -23.84
C LEU A 70 -9.32 18.73 -24.93
N GLY A 71 -9.10 19.98 -24.54
CA GLY A 71 -8.95 21.09 -25.47
C GLY A 71 -10.26 21.35 -26.24
N LYS A 72 -10.15 21.59 -27.54
CA LYS A 72 -11.33 21.82 -28.39
C LYS A 72 -12.09 20.51 -28.62
N ALA A 73 -13.31 20.40 -28.10
CA ALA A 73 -14.09 19.17 -28.12
C ALA A 73 -15.59 19.41 -28.46
N PRO A 74 -16.29 18.44 -29.08
CA PRO A 74 -17.75 18.47 -29.18
C PRO A 74 -18.41 18.11 -27.83
N LYS A 75 -19.67 18.52 -27.63
CA LYS A 75 -20.42 18.27 -26.39
C LYS A 75 -20.45 16.79 -26.00
N CYS A 76 -20.66 15.89 -26.96
CA CYS A 76 -20.71 14.44 -26.74
C CYS A 76 -19.40 13.90 -26.13
N LYS A 77 -18.25 14.39 -26.59
CA LYS A 77 -16.93 13.97 -26.08
C LYS A 77 -16.67 14.44 -24.64
N VAL A 78 -17.27 15.57 -24.26
CA VAL A 78 -17.22 16.07 -22.88
C VAL A 78 -18.13 15.24 -21.97
N PHE A 79 -19.32 14.87 -22.44
CA PHE A 79 -20.18 13.93 -21.72
C PHE A 79 -19.50 12.56 -21.53
N GLU A 80 -18.92 11.99 -22.59
CA GLU A 80 -18.14 10.75 -22.49
C GLU A 80 -16.99 10.85 -21.47
N TYR A 81 -16.41 12.02 -21.28
CA TYR A 81 -15.35 12.23 -20.29
C TYR A 81 -15.88 12.35 -18.86
N LEU A 82 -17.10 12.84 -18.67
CA LEU A 82 -17.71 13.12 -17.38
C LEU A 82 -18.79 12.11 -16.97
N HIS A 83 -19.08 11.09 -17.78
CA HIS A 83 -20.20 10.16 -17.56
C HIS A 83 -20.14 9.36 -16.25
N GLU A 84 -18.99 9.32 -15.55
CA GLU A 84 -18.89 8.71 -14.22
C GLU A 84 -19.21 9.69 -13.07
N ASP A 85 -19.23 11.00 -13.37
CA ASP A 85 -19.46 12.09 -12.40
C ASP A 85 -20.81 12.79 -12.64
N ILE A 86 -21.32 12.81 -13.88
CA ILE A 86 -22.63 13.32 -14.27
C ILE A 86 -23.27 12.32 -15.25
N ASP A 87 -24.18 11.50 -14.73
CA ASP A 87 -24.75 10.35 -15.46
C ASP A 87 -25.77 10.75 -16.54
N ASP A 88 -26.20 12.02 -16.57
CA ASP A 88 -27.18 12.53 -17.53
C ASP A 88 -26.58 13.56 -18.51
N HIS A 89 -26.62 13.20 -19.80
CA HIS A 89 -26.19 14.04 -20.90
C HIS A 89 -26.99 15.35 -21.04
N GLU A 90 -28.27 15.38 -20.65
CA GLU A 90 -29.09 16.60 -20.71
C GLU A 90 -28.57 17.65 -19.72
N ILE A 91 -28.18 17.22 -18.52
CA ILE A 91 -27.54 18.05 -17.50
C ILE A 91 -26.24 18.63 -18.05
N VAL A 92 -25.34 17.78 -18.56
CA VAL A 92 -24.05 18.22 -19.13
C VAL A 92 -24.28 19.23 -20.27
N PHE A 93 -25.23 18.98 -21.17
CA PHE A 93 -25.47 19.85 -22.31
C PHE A 93 -26.14 21.17 -21.93
N SER A 94 -26.99 21.16 -20.90
CA SER A 94 -27.58 22.35 -20.29
C SER A 94 -26.51 23.24 -19.67
N HIS A 95 -25.65 22.68 -18.81
CA HIS A 95 -24.54 23.40 -18.20
C HIS A 95 -23.54 23.93 -19.24
N ILE A 96 -23.19 23.16 -20.28
CA ILE A 96 -22.36 23.68 -21.38
C ILE A 96 -23.02 24.89 -22.04
N SER A 97 -24.34 24.86 -22.24
CA SER A 97 -25.07 25.99 -22.86
C SER A 97 -25.05 27.21 -21.95
N ASN A 98 -25.22 27.02 -20.64
CA ASN A 98 -25.10 28.09 -19.64
C ASN A 98 -23.68 28.68 -19.61
N LEU A 99 -22.64 27.84 -19.64
CA LEU A 99 -21.25 28.30 -19.68
C LEU A 99 -20.88 29.03 -20.98
N VAL A 100 -21.53 28.69 -22.10
CA VAL A 100 -21.43 29.46 -23.35
C VAL A 100 -22.09 30.83 -23.18
N THR A 101 -23.28 30.91 -22.58
CA THR A 101 -23.94 32.21 -22.33
C THR A 101 -23.17 33.09 -21.33
N LYS A 102 -22.47 32.48 -20.37
CA LYS A 102 -21.55 33.16 -19.43
C LYS A 102 -20.22 33.55 -20.06
N GLY A 103 -19.97 33.26 -21.34
CA GLY A 103 -18.73 33.65 -22.04
C GLY A 103 -17.49 32.81 -21.68
N LEU A 104 -17.65 31.70 -20.96
CA LEU A 104 -16.53 30.84 -20.51
C LEU A 104 -16.15 29.78 -21.55
N ILE A 105 -17.07 29.46 -22.47
CA ILE A 105 -16.89 28.50 -23.56
C ILE A 105 -17.31 29.14 -24.88
N THR A 106 -16.56 28.87 -25.95
CA THR A 106 -16.86 29.40 -27.30
C THR A 106 -16.64 28.35 -28.39
N GLY A 107 -17.27 28.55 -29.55
CA GLY A 107 -17.12 27.72 -30.75
C GLY A 107 -18.43 27.11 -31.27
N LYS A 108 -18.49 26.78 -32.58
CA LYS A 108 -19.70 26.21 -33.23
C LYS A 108 -19.56 24.74 -33.66
N LYS A 109 -18.37 24.32 -34.12
CA LYS A 109 -18.07 22.93 -34.58
C LYS A 109 -17.08 22.19 -33.66
N GLY A 110 -16.89 22.72 -32.46
CA GLY A 110 -15.93 22.27 -31.47
C GLY A 110 -15.79 23.39 -30.46
N LEU A 111 -16.21 23.10 -29.24
CA LEU A 111 -16.25 24.03 -28.12
C LEU A 111 -14.89 24.02 -27.41
N GLN A 112 -14.46 25.18 -26.95
CA GLN A 112 -13.22 25.35 -26.21
C GLN A 112 -13.37 26.43 -25.15
N LEU A 113 -12.52 26.41 -24.13
CA LEU A 113 -12.47 27.47 -23.13
C LEU A 113 -12.05 28.81 -23.73
N THR A 114 -12.69 29.89 -23.30
CA THR A 114 -12.16 31.25 -23.46
C THR A 114 -11.02 31.50 -22.47
N GLU A 115 -10.31 32.62 -22.59
CA GLU A 115 -9.28 32.98 -21.59
C GLU A 115 -9.88 33.15 -20.19
N GLU A 116 -11.11 33.67 -20.10
CA GLU A 116 -11.84 33.76 -18.84
C GLU A 116 -12.17 32.36 -18.28
N GLY A 117 -12.64 31.43 -19.12
CA GLY A 117 -12.86 30.04 -18.73
C GLY A 117 -11.57 29.34 -18.25
N LYS A 118 -10.43 29.60 -18.91
CA LYS A 118 -9.12 29.08 -18.46
C LYS A 118 -8.69 29.66 -17.12
N ASN A 119 -8.96 30.94 -16.88
CA ASN A 119 -8.65 31.59 -15.61
C ASN A 119 -9.47 30.98 -14.46
N VAL A 120 -10.76 30.70 -14.67
CA VAL A 120 -11.59 30.00 -13.68
C VAL A 120 -11.00 28.63 -13.32
N VAL A 121 -10.64 27.80 -14.32
CA VAL A 121 -10.03 26.49 -14.08
C VAL A 121 -8.67 26.60 -13.37
N THR A 122 -7.86 27.59 -13.73
CA THR A 122 -6.53 27.79 -13.14
C THR A 122 -6.64 28.21 -11.67
N ASN A 123 -7.60 29.08 -11.35
CA ASN A 123 -7.92 29.48 -9.98
C ASN A 123 -8.45 28.28 -9.17
N ALA A 124 -9.34 27.48 -9.77
CA ALA A 124 -9.88 26.25 -9.18
C ALA A 124 -8.78 25.25 -8.78
N LEU A 125 -7.82 25.01 -9.68
CA LEU A 125 -6.70 24.11 -9.43
C LEU A 125 -5.70 24.68 -8.41
N THR A 126 -5.47 25.99 -8.44
CA THR A 126 -4.61 26.67 -7.46
C THR A 126 -5.21 26.57 -6.06
N ILE A 127 -6.52 26.81 -5.92
CA ILE A 127 -7.23 26.68 -4.65
C ILE A 127 -7.23 25.22 -4.17
N THR A 128 -7.42 24.25 -5.05
CA THR A 128 -7.34 22.82 -4.69
C THR A 128 -5.94 22.42 -4.20
N ARG A 129 -4.89 22.96 -4.83
CA ARG A 129 -3.50 22.74 -4.42
C ARG A 129 -3.22 23.37 -3.06
N ASP A 130 -3.61 24.64 -2.89
CA ASP A 130 -3.43 25.38 -1.66
C ASP A 130 -4.24 24.73 -0.51
N PHE A 131 -5.46 24.27 -0.79
CA PHE A 131 -6.29 23.49 0.12
C PHE A 131 -5.58 22.19 0.52
N THR A 132 -4.98 21.46 -0.42
CA THR A 132 -4.23 20.23 -0.11
C THR A 132 -3.00 20.54 0.75
N SER A 133 -2.31 21.66 0.52
CA SER A 133 -1.14 22.08 1.31
C SER A 133 -1.54 22.47 2.72
N ILE A 134 -2.56 23.32 2.87
CA ILE A 134 -3.11 23.77 4.15
C ILE A 134 -3.69 22.58 4.92
N PHE A 135 -4.41 21.67 4.24
CA PHE A 135 -4.92 20.45 4.88
C PHE A 135 -3.79 19.53 5.31
N LYS A 136 -2.72 19.40 4.54
CA LYS A 136 -1.54 18.61 4.90
C LYS A 136 -0.78 19.24 6.05
N GLU A 137 -0.58 20.55 6.06
CA GLU A 137 0.00 21.28 7.19
C GLU A 137 -0.88 21.11 8.43
N LEU A 138 -2.19 21.35 8.34
CA LEU A 138 -3.12 21.16 9.45
C LEU A 138 -3.25 19.71 9.93
N THR A 139 -3.11 18.70 9.08
CA THR A 139 -3.16 17.28 9.51
C THR A 139 -1.82 16.80 10.04
N THR A 140 -0.71 17.31 9.52
CA THR A 140 0.62 16.98 10.05
C THR A 140 0.86 17.72 11.36
N ASP A 141 0.42 18.98 11.47
CA ASP A 141 0.42 19.74 12.71
C ASP A 141 -0.61 19.19 13.69
N ARG A 142 -1.85 18.85 13.30
CA ARG A 142 -2.80 18.24 14.24
C ARG A 142 -2.44 16.83 14.68
N PHE A 143 -1.83 16.00 13.84
CA PHE A 143 -1.36 14.69 14.27
C PHE A 143 -0.12 14.81 15.16
N SER A 144 0.77 15.77 14.84
CA SER A 144 1.95 16.04 15.66
C SER A 144 1.58 16.80 16.94
N GLU A 145 0.55 17.64 16.94
CA GLU A 145 -0.06 18.32 18.10
C GLU A 145 -0.92 17.36 18.89
N PHE A 146 -1.63 16.40 18.29
CA PHE A 146 -2.34 15.32 18.98
C PHE A 146 -1.36 14.37 19.65
N LEU A 147 -0.34 13.90 18.92
CA LEU A 147 0.74 13.12 19.51
C LEU A 147 1.50 13.93 20.56
N LYS A 148 1.73 15.23 20.36
CA LYS A 148 2.32 16.10 21.38
C LYS A 148 1.38 16.43 22.52
N GLU A 149 0.08 16.60 22.34
CA GLU A 149 -0.91 16.85 23.40
C GLU A 149 -0.99 15.61 24.27
N ILE A 150 -1.05 14.44 23.64
CA ILE A 150 -1.05 13.18 24.36
C ILE A 150 0.31 12.85 25.00
N ASP A 151 1.44 13.13 24.34
CA ASP A 151 2.77 12.99 24.96
C ASP A 151 3.10 14.14 25.93
N SER A 152 2.38 15.28 25.90
CA SER A 152 2.57 16.43 26.81
C SER A 152 1.68 16.34 28.05
N ASN A 153 0.56 15.63 27.97
CA ASN A 153 -0.20 15.13 29.11
C ASN A 153 0.54 13.91 29.66
N VAL A 154 1.78 14.11 30.13
CA VAL A 154 2.58 13.09 30.81
C VAL A 154 1.88 12.76 32.13
N THR A 155 0.88 11.89 32.10
CA THR A 155 0.37 11.20 33.28
C THR A 155 1.53 10.41 33.85
N HIS A 156 1.99 10.83 35.01
CA HIS A 156 3.05 10.14 35.71
C HIS A 156 2.50 8.82 36.26
N VAL A 157 3.02 7.71 35.79
CA VAL A 157 2.65 6.38 36.27
C VAL A 157 3.52 6.00 37.45
N ILE A 158 2.89 5.52 38.52
CA ILE A 158 3.58 4.88 39.63
C ILE A 158 3.64 3.38 39.34
N LYS A 159 4.85 2.85 39.13
CA LYS A 159 5.09 1.41 38.97
C LYS A 159 4.80 0.65 40.28
N PRO A 160 4.62 -0.68 40.23
CA PRO A 160 4.45 -1.51 41.42
C PRO A 160 5.59 -1.40 42.45
N ASP A 161 6.78 -0.98 42.03
CA ASP A 161 7.94 -0.72 42.89
C ASP A 161 7.98 0.73 43.45
N GLY A 162 6.94 1.52 43.24
CA GLY A 162 6.80 2.91 43.71
C GLY A 162 7.54 3.94 42.86
N ARG A 163 8.17 3.55 41.74
CA ARG A 163 8.87 4.49 40.86
C ARG A 163 7.91 5.23 39.95
N LYS A 164 8.16 6.54 39.82
CA LYS A 164 7.49 7.43 38.88
C LYS A 164 8.11 7.25 37.49
N ASP A 165 7.32 6.88 36.50
CA ASP A 165 7.72 6.75 35.10
C ASP A 165 6.78 7.55 34.19
N GLU A 166 7.25 7.90 33.00
CA GLU A 166 6.44 8.61 32.01
C GLU A 166 5.59 7.59 31.23
N PHE A 167 4.27 7.78 31.24
CA PHE A 167 3.36 6.94 30.47
C PHE A 167 3.09 7.53 29.10
N HIS A 168 3.37 6.76 28.06
CA HIS A 168 3.12 7.15 26.68
C HIS A 168 1.88 6.41 26.17
N ILE A 169 0.83 7.12 25.71
CA ILE A 169 -0.34 6.48 25.08
C ILE A 169 0.05 5.64 23.86
N GLY A 170 1.16 5.98 23.21
CA GLY A 170 1.74 5.19 22.12
C GLY A 170 1.94 3.73 22.55
N SER A 171 2.07 3.51 23.86
CA SER A 171 2.06 2.19 24.45
C SER A 171 0.74 1.44 24.25
N ILE A 172 -0.38 2.02 24.64
CA ILE A 172 -1.71 1.44 24.44
C ILE A 172 -1.97 1.23 22.95
N MET A 173 -1.68 2.24 22.12
CA MET A 173 -1.89 2.18 20.67
C MET A 173 -1.18 0.99 20.04
N GLU A 174 0.10 0.79 20.33
CA GLU A 174 0.87 -0.33 19.77
C GLU A 174 0.29 -1.69 20.21
N SER A 175 -0.08 -1.84 21.49
CA SER A 175 -0.70 -3.07 22.01
C SER A 175 -2.07 -3.35 21.36
N LEU A 176 -2.88 -2.31 21.15
CA LEU A 176 -4.17 -2.40 20.46
C LEU A 176 -4.01 -2.80 18.99
N VAL A 177 -3.02 -2.23 18.27
CA VAL A 177 -2.72 -2.60 16.88
C VAL A 177 -2.38 -4.10 16.78
N PHE A 178 -1.67 -4.65 17.76
CA PHE A 178 -1.30 -6.07 17.78
C PHE A 178 -2.45 -7.03 18.07
N THR A 179 -3.64 -6.55 18.45
CA THR A 179 -4.82 -7.40 18.65
C THR A 179 -5.51 -7.82 17.34
N ASP A 180 -5.14 -7.21 16.21
CA ASP A 180 -5.73 -7.40 14.86
C ASP A 180 -7.14 -6.78 14.69
N MET A 181 -7.50 -5.80 15.52
CA MET A 181 -8.83 -5.16 15.46
C MET A 181 -9.01 -4.09 14.36
N GLY A 182 -7.92 -3.71 13.68
CA GLY A 182 -7.93 -2.71 12.61
C GLY A 182 -7.93 -1.26 13.11
N TRP A 183 -7.28 -0.36 12.35
CA TRP A 183 -6.97 1.01 12.79
C TRP A 183 -8.18 1.86 13.22
N ARG A 184 -9.33 1.75 12.54
CA ARG A 184 -10.51 2.55 12.89
C ARG A 184 -10.95 2.29 14.33
N ASN A 185 -11.04 1.01 14.68
CA ASN A 185 -11.44 0.58 16.02
C ASN A 185 -10.38 0.96 17.07
N VAL A 186 -9.09 0.89 16.71
CA VAL A 186 -7.99 1.37 17.59
C VAL A 186 -8.12 2.87 17.85
N SER A 187 -8.39 3.68 16.82
CA SER A 187 -8.59 5.13 16.96
C SER A 187 -9.76 5.43 17.89
N ASP A 188 -10.91 4.76 17.70
CA ASP A 188 -12.10 4.97 18.52
C ASP A 188 -11.86 4.64 20.00
N ILE A 189 -11.03 3.63 20.30
CA ILE A 189 -10.62 3.31 21.68
C ILE A 189 -9.73 4.41 22.25
N LEU A 190 -8.73 4.85 21.50
CA LEU A 190 -7.80 5.89 21.95
C LEU A 190 -8.52 7.22 22.21
N ASP A 191 -9.50 7.57 21.38
CA ASP A 191 -10.31 8.77 21.57
C ASP A 191 -11.10 8.71 22.89
N ARG A 192 -11.72 7.56 23.21
CA ARG A 192 -12.43 7.37 24.49
C ARG A 192 -11.51 7.35 25.71
N VAL A 193 -10.34 6.73 25.60
CA VAL A 193 -9.32 6.77 26.65
C VAL A 193 -8.85 8.20 26.90
N ALA A 194 -8.66 8.98 25.83
CA ALA A 194 -8.29 10.38 25.95
C ALA A 194 -9.39 11.24 26.60
N GLU A 195 -10.66 11.00 26.26
CA GLU A 195 -11.82 11.66 26.88
C GLU A 195 -11.90 11.39 28.39
N GLU A 196 -11.68 10.14 28.83
CA GLU A 196 -11.72 9.79 30.26
C GLU A 196 -10.52 10.33 31.06
N LEU A 197 -9.38 10.55 30.39
CA LEU A 197 -8.18 11.10 31.01
C LEU A 197 -8.09 12.63 30.94
N GLU A 198 -9.02 13.30 30.26
CA GLU A 198 -9.01 14.75 30.03
C GLU A 198 -8.91 15.57 31.33
N ASN A 199 -9.35 14.99 32.46
CA ASN A 199 -9.37 15.65 33.77
C ASN A 199 -8.62 14.87 34.87
N VAL A 200 -7.75 13.92 34.50
CA VAL A 200 -7.03 13.07 35.45
C VAL A 200 -5.54 13.46 35.47
N ASP A 201 -5.10 14.08 36.56
CA ASP A 201 -3.70 14.51 36.73
C ASP A 201 -2.73 13.32 36.91
N PHE A 202 -3.21 12.20 37.44
CA PHE A 202 -2.43 11.00 37.73
C PHE A 202 -3.28 9.75 37.52
N ALA A 203 -2.80 8.82 36.71
CA ALA A 203 -3.36 7.49 36.55
C ALA A 203 -2.21 6.47 36.60
N SER A 204 -2.42 5.36 37.30
CA SER A 204 -1.48 4.24 37.28
C SER A 204 -1.57 3.47 35.96
N SER A 205 -0.50 2.76 35.60
CA SER A 205 -0.49 1.91 34.38
C SER A 205 -1.55 0.82 34.48
N ASP A 206 -1.81 0.34 35.69
CA ASP A 206 -2.78 -0.71 35.95
C ASP A 206 -4.20 -0.17 35.74
N GLU A 207 -4.52 1.03 36.24
CA GLU A 207 -5.82 1.69 36.00
C GLU A 207 -6.08 1.93 34.51
N LEU A 208 -5.09 2.40 33.76
CA LEU A 208 -5.19 2.64 32.32
C LEU A 208 -5.36 1.34 31.54
N THR A 209 -4.63 0.30 31.93
CA THR A 209 -4.71 -1.01 31.29
C THR A 209 -6.07 -1.65 31.57
N SER A 210 -6.52 -1.62 32.82
CA SER A 210 -7.85 -2.08 33.24
C SER A 210 -8.96 -1.34 32.51
N PHE A 211 -8.88 -0.02 32.38
CA PHE A 211 -9.88 0.78 31.68
C PHE A 211 -10.02 0.37 30.20
N VAL A 212 -8.89 0.28 29.49
CA VAL A 212 -8.91 -0.17 28.08
C VAL A 212 -9.42 -1.60 27.99
N GLN A 213 -9.06 -2.46 28.94
CA GLN A 213 -9.46 -3.85 28.96
C GLN A 213 -10.97 -4.01 29.22
N GLU A 214 -11.53 -3.31 30.20
CA GLU A 214 -12.98 -3.26 30.46
C GLU A 214 -13.74 -2.83 29.20
N TYR A 215 -13.27 -1.77 28.53
CA TYR A 215 -13.88 -1.31 27.29
C TYR A 215 -13.84 -2.36 26.17
N LEU A 216 -12.70 -3.03 26.00
CA LEU A 216 -12.56 -4.12 25.04
C LEU A 216 -13.48 -5.30 25.37
N GLU A 217 -13.64 -5.63 26.65
CA GLU A 217 -14.53 -6.69 27.13
C GLU A 217 -16.00 -6.35 26.89
N GLU A 218 -16.38 -5.07 26.99
CA GLU A 218 -17.75 -4.60 26.71
C GLU A 218 -18.08 -4.61 25.20
N GLU A 219 -17.20 -4.07 24.36
CA GLU A 219 -17.44 -3.98 22.91
C GLU A 219 -17.19 -5.31 22.18
N TYR A 220 -16.27 -6.14 22.69
CA TYR A 220 -15.87 -7.39 22.05
C TYR A 220 -15.88 -8.61 23.00
N PRO A 221 -17.00 -8.89 23.72
CA PRO A 221 -17.08 -9.85 24.83
C PRO A 221 -16.81 -11.30 24.44
N LEU A 222 -17.07 -11.67 23.19
CA LEU A 222 -16.89 -13.04 22.67
C LEU A 222 -15.59 -13.19 21.85
N SER A 223 -14.77 -12.15 21.78
CA SER A 223 -13.55 -12.15 20.98
C SER A 223 -12.32 -12.47 21.83
N ASN A 224 -11.23 -12.84 21.17
CA ASN A 224 -9.92 -12.94 21.83
C ASN A 224 -9.20 -11.58 21.91
N ILE A 225 -9.83 -10.47 21.51
CA ILE A 225 -9.19 -9.13 21.46
C ILE A 225 -8.80 -8.64 22.86
N PRO A 226 -9.68 -8.68 23.89
CA PRO A 226 -9.30 -8.24 25.24
C PRO A 226 -8.12 -9.05 25.79
N PHE A 227 -8.18 -10.37 25.64
CA PHE A 227 -7.12 -11.28 26.05
C PHE A 227 -5.78 -11.02 25.34
N ARG A 228 -5.81 -10.72 24.04
CA ARG A 228 -4.61 -10.34 23.29
C ARG A 228 -4.05 -9.00 23.75
N TYR A 229 -4.92 -8.01 24.00
CA TYR A 229 -4.51 -6.70 24.49
C TYR A 229 -3.77 -6.84 25.82
N ASP A 230 -4.38 -7.54 26.78
CA ASP A 230 -3.80 -7.86 28.09
C ASP A 230 -2.43 -8.54 27.96
N TYR A 231 -2.33 -9.57 27.10
CA TYR A 231 -1.03 -10.18 26.80
C TYR A 231 -0.02 -9.18 26.24
N PHE A 232 -0.36 -8.36 25.25
CA PHE A 232 0.61 -7.51 24.55
C PHE A 232 1.08 -6.33 25.39
N ILE A 233 0.19 -5.75 26.21
CA ILE A 233 0.52 -4.64 27.12
C ILE A 233 1.44 -5.13 28.24
N ASN A 234 1.22 -6.34 28.77
CA ASN A 234 2.02 -6.89 29.86
C ASN A 234 3.28 -7.63 29.41
N SER A 235 3.29 -8.30 28.25
CA SER A 235 4.45 -9.05 27.74
C SER A 235 5.48 -8.19 26.99
N ARG A 236 5.23 -6.87 26.89
CA ARG A 236 5.95 -5.93 26.01
C ARG A 236 7.48 -6.00 26.12
N ASN A 237 8.00 -6.34 27.30
CA ASN A 237 9.44 -6.47 27.58
C ASN A 237 9.86 -7.87 28.11
N TYR A 238 8.97 -8.87 28.10
CA TYR A 238 9.09 -10.03 29.00
C TYR A 238 9.19 -11.41 28.33
N ILE A 239 9.29 -11.50 27.00
CA ILE A 239 9.69 -12.77 26.38
C ILE A 239 11.21 -12.89 26.50
N PHE A 240 11.66 -13.90 27.23
CA PHE A 240 13.07 -14.20 27.37
C PHE A 240 13.41 -15.51 26.65
N LEU A 241 14.62 -15.56 26.10
CA LEU A 241 15.22 -16.78 25.59
C LEU A 241 16.13 -17.36 26.65
N LYS A 242 16.01 -18.66 26.88
CA LYS A 242 16.91 -19.41 27.74
C LYS A 242 17.84 -20.27 26.89
N ASP A 243 19.11 -19.90 26.95
CA ASP A 243 20.25 -20.67 26.48
C ASP A 243 21.13 -21.00 27.70
N GLU A 244 22.43 -20.70 27.69
CA GLU A 244 23.28 -20.70 28.90
C GLU A 244 22.88 -19.59 29.91
N LYS A 245 22.25 -18.50 29.42
CA LYS A 245 21.73 -17.38 30.21
C LYS A 245 20.35 -16.97 29.70
N VAL A 246 19.58 -16.30 30.55
CA VAL A 246 18.28 -15.73 30.21
C VAL A 246 18.48 -14.35 29.57
N VAL A 247 18.14 -14.21 28.29
CA VAL A 247 18.29 -12.97 27.51
C VAL A 247 16.93 -12.49 27.04
N SER A 248 16.68 -11.18 27.05
CA SER A 248 15.42 -10.62 26.52
C SER A 248 15.37 -10.79 25.00
N LEU A 249 14.27 -11.32 24.49
CA LEU A 249 14.04 -11.41 23.05
C LEU A 249 13.88 -10.00 22.49
N SER A 250 14.78 -9.64 21.58
CA SER A 250 14.74 -8.37 20.88
C SER A 250 14.78 -8.59 19.37
N ARG A 251 14.30 -7.60 18.62
CA ARG A 251 14.43 -7.60 17.15
C ARG A 251 15.88 -7.71 16.70
N HIS A 252 16.80 -7.11 17.45
CA HIS A 252 18.23 -7.17 17.14
C HIS A 252 18.78 -8.58 17.25
N TYR A 253 18.39 -9.32 18.29
CA TYR A 253 18.76 -10.73 18.47
C TYR A 253 18.29 -11.58 17.29
N ILE A 254 17.02 -11.48 16.91
CA ILE A 254 16.46 -12.15 15.73
C ILE A 254 17.23 -11.76 14.47
N GLU A 255 17.50 -10.47 14.30
CA GLU A 255 18.19 -9.95 13.12
C GLU A 255 19.63 -10.50 12.98
N GLU A 256 20.33 -10.77 14.07
CA GLU A 256 21.63 -11.46 14.05
C GLU A 256 21.47 -12.93 13.64
N ASP A 257 20.49 -13.63 14.22
CA ASP A 257 20.26 -15.05 14.01
C ASP A 257 19.73 -15.36 12.59
N LEU A 258 18.99 -14.43 11.97
CA LEU A 258 18.45 -14.57 10.61
C LEU A 258 19.49 -14.97 9.56
N THR A 259 20.76 -14.58 9.76
CA THR A 259 21.84 -14.88 8.81
C THR A 259 22.05 -16.38 8.59
N GLN A 260 21.74 -17.23 9.58
CA GLN A 260 21.90 -18.68 9.46
C GLN A 260 20.91 -19.33 8.47
N PHE A 261 19.77 -18.67 8.21
CA PHE A 261 18.74 -19.17 7.29
C PHE A 261 18.90 -18.67 5.85
N ILE A 262 19.78 -17.68 5.64
CA ILE A 262 20.03 -17.11 4.31
C ILE A 262 21.28 -17.80 3.71
N PRO A 263 21.13 -18.50 2.56
CA PRO A 263 22.29 -19.05 1.86
C PRO A 263 23.34 -17.97 1.57
N PRO A 264 24.66 -18.26 1.70
CA PRO A 264 25.72 -17.26 1.53
C PRO A 264 25.75 -16.59 0.16
N PHE A 265 25.23 -17.26 -0.86
CA PHE A 265 25.13 -16.74 -2.21
C PHE A 265 23.94 -15.79 -2.42
N LEU A 266 23.03 -15.63 -1.45
CA LEU A 266 21.92 -14.69 -1.52
C LEU A 266 22.17 -13.43 -0.70
N GLU A 267 21.69 -12.30 -1.21
CA GLU A 267 21.74 -11.01 -0.54
C GLU A 267 20.34 -10.56 -0.13
N MET A 268 20.24 -10.07 1.10
CA MET A 268 19.05 -9.45 1.63
C MET A 268 19.30 -7.97 1.88
N THR A 269 18.38 -7.11 1.45
CA THR A 269 18.48 -5.68 1.76
C THR A 269 18.22 -5.43 3.26
N ALA A 270 18.78 -4.36 3.83
CA ALA A 270 18.53 -3.98 5.23
C ALA A 270 17.02 -3.86 5.54
N ARG A 271 16.24 -3.35 4.58
CA ARG A 271 14.77 -3.28 4.71
C ARG A 271 14.13 -4.67 4.80
N GLN A 272 14.52 -5.61 3.95
CA GLN A 272 14.00 -6.98 4.01
C GLN A 272 14.38 -7.67 5.31
N LYS A 273 15.64 -7.51 5.74
CA LYS A 273 16.15 -8.06 7.00
C LYS A 273 15.33 -7.56 8.19
N SER A 274 15.13 -6.25 8.26
CA SER A 274 14.32 -5.58 9.27
C SER A 274 12.85 -6.02 9.25
N GLN A 275 12.25 -6.18 8.06
CA GLN A 275 10.87 -6.64 7.95
C GLN A 275 10.70 -8.11 8.34
N LEU A 276 11.63 -8.98 7.93
CA LEU A 276 11.61 -10.40 8.32
C LEU A 276 11.81 -10.54 9.83
N SER A 277 12.75 -9.79 10.42
CA SER A 277 12.97 -9.83 11.88
C SER A 277 11.73 -9.35 12.64
N ASN A 278 10.99 -8.37 12.12
CA ASN A 278 9.70 -7.99 12.68
C ASN A 278 8.66 -9.10 12.57
N MET A 279 8.52 -9.72 11.40
CA MET A 279 7.55 -10.80 11.20
C MET A 279 7.83 -11.98 12.12
N VAL A 280 9.11 -12.33 12.32
CA VAL A 280 9.53 -13.37 13.25
C VAL A 280 9.22 -12.94 14.69
N TYR A 281 9.61 -11.72 15.08
CA TYR A 281 9.38 -11.19 16.43
C TYR A 281 7.88 -11.21 16.79
N GLU A 282 7.05 -10.66 15.91
CA GLU A 282 5.59 -10.65 16.06
C GLU A 282 5.02 -12.07 16.07
N GLY A 283 5.49 -12.95 15.19
CA GLY A 283 5.06 -14.35 15.13
C GLY A 283 5.37 -15.12 16.41
N VAL A 284 6.55 -14.91 17.01
CA VAL A 284 6.91 -15.51 18.30
C VAL A 284 5.99 -15.02 19.42
N ARG A 285 5.71 -13.70 19.47
CA ARG A 285 4.75 -13.14 20.43
C ARG A 285 3.37 -13.78 20.25
N LEU A 286 2.86 -13.83 19.02
CA LEU A 286 1.55 -14.42 18.73
C LEU A 286 1.46 -15.91 19.08
N LEU A 287 2.52 -16.69 18.83
CA LEU A 287 2.55 -18.13 19.11
C LEU A 287 2.69 -18.44 20.61
N THR A 288 3.18 -17.49 21.41
CA THR A 288 3.33 -17.67 22.86
C THR A 288 2.09 -17.22 23.65
N ILE A 289 1.13 -16.52 23.02
CA ILE A 289 -0.16 -16.14 23.63
C ILE A 289 -0.88 -17.33 24.31
N PRO A 290 -1.00 -18.53 23.70
CA PRO A 290 -1.72 -19.64 24.34
C PRO A 290 -0.99 -20.21 25.56
N LEU A 291 0.34 -20.04 25.66
CA LEU A 291 1.16 -20.54 26.78
C LEU A 291 0.93 -19.75 28.08
N VAL A 292 0.19 -18.64 27.98
CA VAL A 292 0.06 -17.63 29.03
C VAL A 292 -1.16 -17.87 29.92
N LYS A 293 -2.16 -18.64 29.43
CA LYS A 293 -3.42 -18.86 30.14
C LYS A 293 -3.26 -19.51 31.52
N GLU A 294 -2.08 -20.08 31.83
CA GLU A 294 -1.78 -20.76 33.09
C GLU A 294 -0.67 -20.08 33.94
N LEU A 295 0.07 -19.09 33.43
CA LEU A 295 1.34 -18.63 34.04
C LEU A 295 1.35 -17.17 34.52
N TYR A 296 0.24 -16.45 34.35
CA TYR A 296 0.22 -14.98 34.38
C TYR A 296 0.62 -14.33 35.69
N GLU A 297 0.43 -15.01 36.82
CA GLU A 297 0.47 -14.30 38.08
C GLU A 297 1.89 -14.05 38.62
N GLN A 298 2.96 -14.76 38.19
CA GLN A 298 4.26 -14.64 38.87
C GLN A 298 5.56 -14.83 38.03
N GLU A 299 5.54 -15.32 36.78
CA GLU A 299 6.78 -15.73 36.09
C GLU A 299 7.01 -15.11 34.71
N ARG A 300 8.29 -14.88 34.37
CA ARG A 300 8.74 -14.44 33.05
C ARG A 300 8.40 -15.52 32.01
N ILE A 301 7.93 -15.13 30.82
CA ILE A 301 7.76 -16.08 29.70
C ILE A 301 9.14 -16.43 29.17
N VAL A 302 9.63 -17.61 29.54
CA VAL A 302 10.94 -18.10 29.11
C VAL A 302 10.76 -19.16 28.03
N VAL A 303 11.22 -18.86 26.82
CA VAL A 303 11.24 -19.79 25.69
C VAL A 303 12.62 -20.43 25.62
N GLU A 304 12.67 -21.76 25.67
CA GLU A 304 13.93 -22.51 25.47
C GLU A 304 14.48 -22.24 24.05
N LYS A 305 15.80 -22.05 23.92
CA LYS A 305 16.43 -21.68 22.65
C LYS A 305 16.11 -22.65 21.52
N GLU A 306 16.08 -23.96 21.80
CA GLU A 306 15.73 -24.97 20.79
C GLU A 306 14.31 -24.79 20.24
N LEU A 307 13.35 -24.45 21.11
CA LEU A 307 11.98 -24.16 20.69
C LEU A 307 11.92 -22.86 19.89
N PHE A 308 12.64 -21.82 20.34
CA PHE A 308 12.73 -20.56 19.62
C PHE A 308 13.31 -20.75 18.21
N SER A 309 14.43 -21.46 18.06
CA SER A 309 15.03 -21.71 16.74
C SER A 309 14.09 -22.46 15.79
N LYS A 310 13.29 -23.41 16.30
CA LYS A 310 12.24 -24.09 15.49
C LYS A 310 11.12 -23.13 15.08
N ILE A 311 10.70 -22.24 15.98
CA ILE A 311 9.67 -21.22 15.67
C ILE A 311 10.20 -20.23 14.64
N GLU A 312 11.42 -19.73 14.82
CA GLU A 312 12.07 -18.82 13.90
C GLU A 312 12.24 -19.46 12.51
N GLU A 313 12.77 -20.68 12.43
CA GLU A 313 12.90 -21.43 11.19
C GLU A 313 11.54 -21.55 10.48
N PHE A 314 10.49 -21.93 11.22
CA PHE A 314 9.15 -22.05 10.69
C PHE A 314 8.63 -20.71 10.14
N LEU A 315 8.78 -19.61 10.88
CA LEU A 315 8.30 -18.28 10.47
C LEU A 315 9.06 -17.75 9.26
N VAL A 316 10.39 -17.95 9.20
CA VAL A 316 11.22 -17.55 8.05
C VAL A 316 10.82 -18.33 6.80
N PHE A 317 10.68 -19.65 6.89
CA PHE A 317 10.31 -20.48 5.73
C PHE A 317 8.84 -20.36 5.35
N LYS A 318 7.96 -19.96 6.28
CA LYS A 318 6.60 -19.56 5.91
C LYS A 318 6.61 -18.25 5.11
N ALA A 319 7.45 -17.29 5.48
CA ALA A 319 7.55 -16.00 4.80
C ALA A 319 8.26 -16.08 3.44
N VAL A 320 9.28 -16.94 3.32
CA VAL A 320 10.02 -17.19 2.08
C VAL A 320 10.22 -18.69 1.88
N PRO A 321 9.22 -19.42 1.38
CA PRO A 321 9.26 -20.89 1.21
C PRO A 321 10.44 -21.39 0.39
N LEU A 322 10.88 -20.60 -0.59
CA LEU A 322 12.02 -20.93 -1.43
C LEU A 322 13.31 -21.10 -0.62
N LEU A 323 13.53 -20.34 0.46
CA LEU A 323 14.73 -20.46 1.29
C LEU A 323 14.87 -21.87 1.84
N LYS A 324 13.77 -22.52 2.23
CA LYS A 324 13.79 -23.92 2.69
C LYS A 324 14.28 -24.90 1.63
N LYS A 325 13.99 -24.65 0.35
CA LYS A 325 14.41 -25.51 -0.77
C LYS A 325 15.89 -25.34 -1.11
N VAL A 326 16.42 -24.13 -0.93
CA VAL A 326 17.81 -23.78 -1.31
C VAL A 326 18.78 -23.74 -0.13
N GLN A 327 18.30 -23.86 1.11
CA GLN A 327 19.15 -23.91 2.29
C GLN A 327 20.10 -25.09 2.19
N ASN A 328 21.38 -24.87 2.49
CA ASN A 328 22.44 -25.88 2.43
C ASN A 328 22.65 -26.52 1.04
N LYS A 329 22.19 -25.88 -0.03
CA LYS A 329 22.42 -26.31 -1.42
C LYS A 329 23.62 -25.59 -2.05
N SER A 330 24.39 -26.30 -2.86
CA SER A 330 25.41 -25.68 -3.71
C SER A 330 24.77 -24.91 -4.88
N GLU A 331 25.54 -24.05 -5.55
CA GLU A 331 25.02 -23.30 -6.71
C GLU A 331 24.52 -24.23 -7.82
N GLU A 332 25.19 -25.37 -8.04
CA GLU A 332 24.77 -26.36 -9.03
C GLU A 332 23.45 -27.04 -8.67
N GLU A 333 23.19 -27.28 -7.38
CA GLU A 333 21.94 -27.86 -6.89
C GLU A 333 20.76 -26.87 -6.93
N VAL A 334 21.04 -25.57 -6.93
CA VAL A 334 20.02 -24.51 -7.03
C VAL A 334 19.46 -24.40 -8.45
N VAL A 335 20.26 -24.64 -9.49
CA VAL A 335 19.83 -24.51 -10.89
C VAL A 335 18.61 -25.40 -11.23
N PRO A 336 18.58 -26.70 -10.88
CA PRO A 336 17.39 -27.55 -11.06
C PRO A 336 16.14 -26.99 -10.35
N ILE A 337 16.30 -26.45 -9.13
CA ILE A 337 15.20 -25.86 -8.35
C ILE A 337 14.64 -24.62 -9.07
N LEU A 338 15.51 -23.74 -9.56
CA LEU A 338 15.10 -22.57 -10.34
C LEU A 338 14.40 -22.98 -11.64
N ARG A 339 14.87 -24.05 -12.29
CA ARG A 339 14.24 -24.58 -13.50
C ARG A 339 12.84 -25.07 -13.20
N GLU A 340 12.64 -25.84 -12.13
CA GLU A 340 11.32 -26.31 -11.69
C GLU A 340 10.36 -25.14 -11.46
N ILE A 341 10.79 -24.12 -10.72
CA ILE A 341 9.98 -22.92 -10.41
C ILE A 341 9.62 -22.14 -11.68
N LEU A 342 10.56 -21.98 -12.61
CA LEU A 342 10.29 -21.28 -13.87
C LEU A 342 9.41 -22.10 -14.82
N GLU A 343 9.46 -23.43 -14.79
CA GLU A 343 8.51 -24.28 -15.53
C GLU A 343 7.11 -24.26 -14.91
N GLU A 344 7.00 -24.16 -13.58
CA GLU A 344 5.72 -23.89 -12.90
C GLU A 344 5.16 -22.53 -13.34
N ALA A 345 6.01 -21.49 -13.37
CA ALA A 345 5.63 -20.17 -13.88
C ALA A 345 5.13 -20.25 -15.33
N ARG A 346 5.81 -21.04 -16.17
CA ARG A 346 5.43 -21.26 -17.58
C ARG A 346 4.07 -21.93 -17.70
N THR A 347 3.83 -22.96 -16.90
CA THR A 347 2.56 -23.71 -16.86
C THR A 347 1.41 -22.79 -16.45
N ASN A 348 1.58 -22.06 -15.35
CA ASN A 348 0.58 -21.11 -14.86
C ASN A 348 0.33 -19.95 -15.84
N ALA A 349 1.37 -19.46 -16.52
CA ALA A 349 1.22 -18.45 -17.57
C ALA A 349 0.43 -18.99 -18.76
N GLY A 350 0.67 -20.23 -19.18
CA GLY A 350 -0.09 -20.91 -20.24
C GLY A 350 -1.57 -21.04 -19.90
N LEU A 351 -1.89 -21.50 -18.69
CA LEU A 351 -3.27 -21.58 -18.18
C LEU A 351 -3.94 -20.19 -18.13
N SER A 352 -3.20 -19.17 -17.68
CA SER A 352 -3.70 -17.79 -17.68
C SER A 352 -4.04 -17.28 -19.09
N VAL A 353 -3.22 -17.61 -20.10
CA VAL A 353 -3.51 -17.26 -21.50
C VAL A 353 -4.78 -17.97 -21.99
N GLU A 354 -4.90 -19.28 -21.75
CA GLU A 354 -6.05 -20.08 -22.16
C GLU A 354 -7.36 -19.54 -21.57
N LEU A 355 -7.36 -19.23 -20.27
CA LEU A 355 -8.51 -18.67 -19.56
C LEU A 355 -8.84 -17.26 -20.06
N LEU A 356 -7.83 -16.42 -20.30
CA LEU A 356 -8.04 -15.08 -20.84
C LEU A 356 -8.69 -15.11 -22.24
N ASP A 357 -8.30 -16.06 -23.09
CA ASP A 357 -8.88 -16.21 -24.42
C ASP A 357 -10.32 -16.74 -24.38
N ARG A 358 -10.65 -17.55 -23.36
CA ARG A 358 -12.02 -17.96 -23.04
C ARG A 358 -12.86 -16.88 -22.34
N LYS A 359 -12.24 -15.73 -22.03
CA LYS A 359 -12.81 -14.64 -21.21
C LYS A 359 -13.21 -15.08 -19.79
N ASP A 360 -12.50 -16.05 -19.23
CA ASP A 360 -12.72 -16.52 -17.87
C ASP A 360 -11.94 -15.64 -16.87
N THR A 361 -12.60 -15.16 -15.81
CA THR A 361 -12.00 -14.29 -14.79
C THR A 361 -10.92 -14.98 -13.95
N ASP A 362 -10.91 -16.31 -13.89
CA ASP A 362 -9.88 -17.07 -13.18
C ASP A 362 -8.47 -16.91 -13.78
N PHE A 363 -8.36 -16.33 -14.97
CA PHE A 363 -7.06 -16.02 -15.58
C PHE A 363 -6.15 -15.20 -14.65
N ILE A 364 -6.72 -14.32 -13.80
CA ILE A 364 -5.95 -13.48 -12.85
C ILE A 364 -5.32 -14.33 -11.75
N LYS A 365 -6.01 -15.35 -11.25
CA LYS A 365 -5.49 -16.26 -10.25
C LYS A 365 -4.23 -16.95 -10.78
N TYR A 366 -4.32 -17.54 -11.97
CA TYR A 366 -3.18 -18.19 -12.62
C TYR A 366 -2.08 -17.21 -13.03
N TYR A 367 -2.43 -15.97 -13.41
CA TYR A 367 -1.45 -14.92 -13.63
C TYR A 367 -0.67 -14.57 -12.35
N ILE A 368 -1.35 -14.43 -11.22
CA ILE A 368 -0.70 -14.15 -9.92
C ILE A 368 0.23 -15.30 -9.56
N LEU A 369 -0.22 -16.56 -9.70
CA LEU A 369 0.62 -17.74 -9.47
C LEU A 369 1.84 -17.78 -10.41
N ALA A 370 1.66 -17.47 -11.70
CA ALA A 370 2.76 -17.39 -12.65
C ALA A 370 3.78 -16.30 -12.26
N MET A 371 3.29 -15.12 -11.86
CA MET A 371 4.14 -14.01 -11.42
C MET A 371 4.84 -14.31 -10.08
N ASP A 372 4.18 -15.05 -9.20
CA ASP A 372 4.73 -15.52 -7.93
C ASP A 372 6.00 -16.34 -8.19
N SER A 373 5.87 -17.46 -8.89
CA SER A 373 6.97 -18.35 -9.27
C SER A 373 8.03 -17.63 -10.11
N LEU A 374 7.62 -16.82 -11.11
CA LEU A 374 8.55 -16.08 -11.96
C LEU A 374 9.42 -15.10 -11.17
N THR A 375 8.80 -14.30 -10.29
CA THR A 375 9.53 -13.32 -9.50
C THR A 375 10.42 -13.97 -8.44
N GLU A 376 10.01 -15.10 -7.87
CA GLU A 376 10.87 -15.91 -6.98
C GLU A 376 12.13 -16.41 -7.70
N GLY A 377 11.94 -17.07 -8.85
CA GLY A 377 13.04 -17.61 -9.64
C GLY A 377 14.01 -16.51 -10.09
N ILE A 378 13.49 -15.36 -10.50
CA ILE A 378 14.32 -14.22 -10.91
C ILE A 378 15.02 -13.57 -9.73
N SER A 379 14.38 -13.43 -8.56
CA SER A 379 15.04 -12.91 -7.35
C SER A 379 16.29 -13.72 -7.02
N VAL A 380 16.18 -15.05 -6.92
CA VAL A 380 17.34 -15.90 -6.65
C VAL A 380 18.36 -15.85 -7.79
N GLY A 381 17.89 -15.84 -9.05
CA GLY A 381 18.76 -15.69 -10.21
C GLY A 381 19.61 -14.41 -10.22
N LEU A 382 19.10 -13.34 -9.59
CA LEU A 382 19.76 -12.06 -9.38
C LEU A 382 20.42 -11.93 -7.99
N LYS A 383 20.71 -13.06 -7.31
CA LYS A 383 21.37 -13.06 -5.99
C LYS A 383 20.56 -12.35 -4.90
N ARG A 384 19.23 -12.29 -5.02
CA ARG A 384 18.35 -11.64 -4.03
C ARG A 384 17.48 -12.66 -3.29
N VAL A 385 17.35 -12.47 -1.99
CA VAL A 385 16.25 -13.09 -1.24
C VAL A 385 14.93 -12.53 -1.80
N PRO A 386 13.98 -13.39 -2.23
CA PRO A 386 12.68 -12.92 -2.71
C PRO A 386 11.95 -12.12 -1.61
N PHE A 387 11.37 -10.98 -1.98
CA PHE A 387 10.47 -10.24 -1.09
C PHE A 387 9.24 -11.09 -0.73
N PHE A 388 8.64 -10.84 0.45
CA PHE A 388 7.60 -11.70 1.05
C PHE A 388 6.25 -11.69 0.31
N ASN A 389 6.03 -10.78 -0.65
CA ASN A 389 4.81 -10.72 -1.45
C ASN A 389 5.08 -10.29 -2.89
N VAL A 390 4.25 -10.74 -3.83
CA VAL A 390 4.38 -10.48 -5.28
C VAL A 390 4.54 -9.01 -5.63
N PHE A 391 3.78 -8.10 -5.02
CA PHE A 391 3.85 -6.67 -5.35
C PHE A 391 5.17 -6.05 -4.91
N GLY A 392 5.64 -6.43 -3.72
CA GLY A 392 6.95 -6.09 -3.19
C GLY A 392 8.06 -6.64 -4.08
N ARG A 393 7.96 -7.92 -4.50
CA ARG A 393 8.92 -8.56 -5.42
C ARG A 393 8.99 -7.86 -6.76
N LEU A 394 7.85 -7.61 -7.40
CA LEU A 394 7.75 -6.88 -8.66
C LEU A 394 8.43 -5.50 -8.58
N THR A 395 8.17 -4.76 -7.49
CA THR A 395 8.73 -3.43 -7.29
C THR A 395 10.24 -3.48 -7.04
N GLN A 396 10.69 -4.42 -6.20
CA GLN A 396 12.11 -4.64 -5.93
C GLN A 396 12.85 -5.01 -7.20
N LEU A 397 12.41 -6.05 -7.90
CA LEU A 397 13.07 -6.52 -9.13
C LEU A 397 13.06 -5.48 -10.24
N ALA A 398 11.98 -4.69 -10.36
CA ALA A 398 11.98 -3.57 -11.29
C ALA A 398 13.04 -2.51 -10.93
N ARG A 399 13.23 -2.21 -9.64
CA ARG A 399 14.28 -1.28 -9.20
C ARG A 399 15.67 -1.86 -9.42
N ASP A 400 15.90 -3.10 -9.00
CA ASP A 400 17.18 -3.78 -9.10
C ASP A 400 17.59 -3.93 -10.57
N ALA A 401 16.65 -4.19 -11.48
CA ALA A 401 16.92 -4.23 -12.92
C ALA A 401 17.36 -2.89 -13.55
N LYS A 402 17.23 -1.76 -12.84
CA LYS A 402 17.79 -0.46 -13.25
C LYS A 402 19.13 -0.14 -12.61
N ASP A 403 19.49 -0.87 -11.55
CA ASP A 403 20.71 -0.64 -10.82
C ASP A 403 21.91 -1.23 -11.59
N PRO A 404 22.90 -0.41 -11.97
CA PRO A 404 24.10 -0.90 -12.65
C PRO A 404 24.91 -1.92 -11.83
N SER A 405 24.75 -1.97 -10.50
CA SER A 405 25.46 -2.93 -9.64
C SER A 405 24.78 -4.30 -9.55
N THR A 406 23.63 -4.49 -10.19
CA THR A 406 22.92 -5.78 -10.14
C THR A 406 23.67 -6.85 -10.90
N THR A 407 24.06 -7.91 -10.18
CA THR A 407 24.74 -9.07 -10.73
C THR A 407 23.75 -10.18 -11.06
N MET A 408 24.05 -10.96 -12.09
CA MET A 408 23.32 -12.17 -12.45
C MET A 408 24.17 -13.37 -12.08
N GLN A 409 23.69 -14.21 -11.17
CA GLN A 409 24.44 -15.36 -10.70
C GLN A 409 24.09 -16.62 -11.50
N PHE A 410 22.79 -16.92 -11.59
CA PHE A 410 22.31 -18.16 -12.20
C PHE A 410 21.87 -18.00 -13.66
N PHE A 411 21.93 -16.79 -14.21
CA PHE A 411 21.56 -16.50 -15.60
C PHE A 411 22.77 -16.12 -16.45
N SER A 412 23.01 -16.87 -17.53
CA SER A 412 23.92 -16.52 -18.62
C SER A 412 23.13 -16.06 -19.84
N VAL A 413 23.16 -14.75 -20.08
CA VAL A 413 22.53 -14.11 -21.24
C VAL A 413 23.56 -13.34 -22.05
N LYS A 414 23.39 -13.35 -23.38
CA LYS A 414 24.30 -12.64 -24.31
C LYS A 414 24.34 -11.13 -24.10
N ASP A 415 23.20 -10.54 -23.70
CA ASP A 415 23.06 -9.10 -23.44
C ASP A 415 22.34 -8.90 -22.10
N PRO A 416 23.11 -8.81 -20.99
CA PRO A 416 22.59 -8.53 -19.66
C PRO A 416 21.71 -7.28 -19.59
N GLY A 417 22.13 -6.20 -20.27
CA GLY A 417 21.42 -4.92 -20.24
C GLY A 417 20.06 -4.99 -20.94
N ARG A 418 19.94 -5.77 -22.01
CA ARG A 418 18.65 -6.03 -22.65
C ARG A 418 17.75 -6.92 -21.79
N PHE A 419 18.30 -7.94 -21.13
CA PHE A 419 17.55 -8.80 -20.21
C PHE A 419 16.98 -8.01 -19.03
N LEU A 420 17.81 -7.20 -18.35
CA LEU A 420 17.38 -6.35 -17.25
C LEU A 420 16.36 -5.28 -17.67
N ARG A 421 16.54 -4.64 -18.85
CA ARG A 421 15.52 -3.72 -19.39
C ARG A 421 14.18 -4.40 -19.62
N ARG A 422 14.20 -5.64 -20.13
CA ARG A 422 12.99 -6.45 -20.32
C ARG A 422 12.31 -6.74 -18.99
N LEU A 423 13.06 -7.23 -18.00
CA LEU A 423 12.59 -7.44 -16.63
C LEU A 423 11.90 -6.20 -16.06
N ASN A 424 12.59 -5.04 -16.13
CA ASN A 424 12.04 -3.77 -15.65
C ASN A 424 10.70 -3.43 -16.34
N SER A 425 10.65 -3.53 -17.67
CA SER A 425 9.45 -3.20 -18.44
C SER A 425 8.28 -4.12 -18.12
N THR A 426 8.51 -5.43 -18.07
CA THR A 426 7.50 -6.43 -17.76
C THR A 426 6.98 -6.23 -16.34
N PHE A 427 7.85 -6.13 -15.34
CA PHE A 427 7.42 -6.02 -13.95
C PHE A 427 6.71 -4.71 -13.62
N ARG A 428 7.13 -3.58 -14.20
CA ARG A 428 6.38 -2.32 -14.06
C ARG A 428 4.98 -2.42 -14.67
N ARG A 429 4.86 -3.10 -15.81
CA ARG A 429 3.57 -3.33 -16.46
C ARG A 429 2.69 -4.27 -15.63
N SER A 430 3.27 -5.30 -15.01
CA SER A 430 2.58 -6.19 -14.07
C SER A 430 1.97 -5.42 -12.90
N VAL A 431 2.73 -4.53 -12.26
CA VAL A 431 2.22 -3.68 -11.16
C VAL A 431 1.05 -2.84 -11.63
N SER A 432 1.19 -2.14 -12.77
CA SER A 432 0.13 -1.28 -13.31
C SER A 432 -1.16 -2.04 -13.64
N LEU A 433 -1.06 -3.25 -14.20
CA LEU A 433 -2.21 -4.06 -14.58
C LEU A 433 -2.90 -4.67 -13.36
N LEU A 434 -2.14 -5.13 -12.37
CA LEU A 434 -2.68 -5.65 -11.12
C LEU A 434 -3.35 -4.56 -10.27
N ASP A 435 -2.75 -3.37 -10.17
CA ASP A 435 -3.35 -2.24 -9.46
C ASP A 435 -4.66 -1.81 -10.12
N GLN A 436 -4.68 -1.79 -11.45
CA GLN A 436 -5.90 -1.54 -12.21
C GLN A 436 -6.97 -2.59 -11.90
N TRP A 437 -6.62 -3.89 -11.99
CA TRP A 437 -7.57 -4.97 -11.70
C TRP A 437 -8.13 -4.86 -10.28
N ARG A 438 -7.28 -4.61 -9.27
CA ARG A 438 -7.70 -4.37 -7.89
C ARG A 438 -8.69 -3.21 -7.76
N SER A 439 -8.46 -2.13 -8.50
CA SER A 439 -9.35 -0.96 -8.50
C SER A 439 -10.72 -1.31 -9.10
N LEU A 440 -10.76 -2.08 -10.19
CA LEU A 440 -12.00 -2.50 -10.84
C LEU A 440 -12.78 -3.48 -9.95
N TYR A 441 -12.10 -4.47 -9.37
CA TYR A 441 -12.71 -5.42 -8.44
C TYR A 441 -13.36 -4.71 -7.23
N ARG A 442 -12.67 -3.72 -6.66
CA ARG A 442 -13.22 -2.90 -5.57
C ARG A 442 -14.39 -2.00 -5.98
N LYS A 443 -14.42 -1.53 -7.24
CA LYS A 443 -15.45 -0.61 -7.74
C LYS A 443 -16.75 -1.33 -8.10
N TYR A 444 -16.65 -2.53 -8.67
CA TYR A 444 -17.80 -3.21 -9.27
C TYR A 444 -18.28 -4.45 -8.51
N HIS A 445 -17.55 -4.93 -7.49
CA HIS A 445 -17.92 -6.10 -6.68
C HIS A 445 -18.28 -7.39 -7.47
N GLU A 446 -18.05 -7.41 -8.79
CA GLU A 446 -18.35 -8.48 -9.73
C GLU A 446 -17.30 -8.54 -10.85
N GLU A 447 -17.40 -9.58 -11.69
CA GLU A 447 -16.45 -9.99 -12.73
C GLU A 447 -15.86 -8.80 -13.51
N PRO A 448 -14.54 -8.56 -13.43
CA PRO A 448 -13.91 -7.46 -14.14
C PRO A 448 -14.16 -7.64 -15.64
N VAL A 449 -14.88 -6.69 -16.24
CA VAL A 449 -15.22 -6.71 -17.67
C VAL A 449 -13.94 -6.77 -18.50
N LEU A 450 -13.58 -7.98 -18.91
CA LEU A 450 -12.39 -8.33 -19.67
C LEU A 450 -12.34 -7.62 -21.04
N ASP A 451 -13.49 -7.15 -21.54
CA ASP A 451 -13.62 -6.55 -22.86
C ASP A 451 -12.82 -5.24 -23.02
N GLN A 452 -12.65 -4.44 -21.95
CA GLN A 452 -11.91 -3.17 -22.05
C GLN A 452 -10.37 -3.34 -22.00
N TYR A 453 -9.87 -4.43 -21.41
CA TYR A 453 -8.43 -4.57 -21.10
C TYR A 453 -7.81 -5.90 -21.55
N GLY A 454 -8.58 -6.79 -22.15
CA GLY A 454 -8.09 -8.10 -22.63
C GLY A 454 -6.92 -7.98 -23.59
N SER A 455 -6.88 -6.97 -24.46
CA SER A 455 -5.73 -6.73 -25.36
C SER A 455 -4.45 -6.37 -24.61
N ALA A 456 -4.56 -5.55 -23.56
CA ALA A 456 -3.43 -5.15 -22.72
C ALA A 456 -2.88 -6.35 -21.93
N TRP A 457 -3.77 -7.19 -21.41
CA TRP A 457 -3.44 -8.44 -20.72
C TRP A 457 -2.82 -9.47 -21.65
N ARG A 458 -3.35 -9.71 -22.85
CA ARG A 458 -2.76 -10.64 -23.84
C ARG A 458 -1.35 -10.22 -24.24
N ASN A 459 -1.15 -8.94 -24.54
CA ASN A 459 0.16 -8.41 -24.88
C ASN A 459 1.15 -8.57 -23.71
N HIS A 460 0.69 -8.33 -22.48
CA HIS A 460 1.52 -8.48 -21.29
C HIS A 460 1.85 -9.95 -20.98
N LEU A 461 0.88 -10.86 -21.09
CA LEU A 461 1.10 -12.29 -20.93
C LEU A 461 2.10 -12.82 -21.97
N ARG A 462 2.05 -12.32 -23.21
CA ARG A 462 3.09 -12.63 -24.21
C ARG A 462 4.48 -12.17 -23.75
N ASP A 463 4.57 -10.96 -23.19
CA ASP A 463 5.83 -10.44 -22.65
C ASP A 463 6.34 -11.28 -21.46
N VAL A 464 5.43 -11.74 -20.59
CA VAL A 464 5.70 -12.62 -19.43
C VAL A 464 6.16 -14.00 -19.89
N THR A 465 5.42 -14.68 -20.76
CA THR A 465 5.78 -16.00 -21.30
C THR A 465 7.15 -15.95 -21.96
N ALA A 466 7.39 -14.97 -22.81
CA ALA A 466 8.67 -14.88 -23.49
C ALA A 466 9.81 -14.41 -22.56
N LEU A 467 9.51 -13.77 -21.42
CA LEU A 467 10.49 -13.56 -20.35
C LEU A 467 10.80 -14.88 -19.61
N ILE A 468 9.79 -15.68 -19.27
CA ILE A 468 9.96 -17.01 -18.66
C ILE A 468 10.85 -17.88 -19.55
N ASP A 469 10.53 -17.98 -20.83
CA ASP A 469 11.31 -18.76 -21.79
C ASP A 469 12.76 -18.25 -21.88
N THR A 470 12.96 -16.92 -21.88
CA THR A 470 14.30 -16.33 -21.87
C THR A 470 15.07 -16.70 -20.60
N SER A 471 14.43 -16.65 -19.44
CA SER A 471 15.03 -17.01 -18.15
C SER A 471 15.36 -18.51 -18.08
N LEU A 472 14.48 -19.39 -18.58
CA LEU A 472 14.70 -20.84 -18.65
C LEU A 472 15.89 -21.20 -19.56
N CYS A 473 16.03 -20.51 -20.70
CA CYS A 473 17.19 -20.66 -21.58
C CYS A 473 18.47 -20.07 -20.98
N ALA A 474 18.33 -19.03 -20.15
CA ALA A 474 19.44 -18.36 -19.51
C ALA A 474 19.99 -19.10 -18.28
N LEU A 475 19.20 -19.97 -17.65
CA LEU A 475 19.70 -20.77 -16.53
C LEU A 475 20.95 -21.54 -16.97
N ASN A 476 22.07 -21.26 -16.29
CA ASN A 476 23.38 -21.86 -16.56
C ASN A 476 23.25 -23.39 -16.67
N ARG A 477 23.96 -23.98 -17.63
CA ARG A 477 24.08 -25.43 -17.74
C ARG A 477 24.92 -25.98 -16.61
#